data_AF-A0A938FFE1-F1
#
_entry.id   AF-A0A938FFE1-F1
#
_cell.length_a   1.000
_cell.length_b   1.000
_cell.length_c   1.000
_cell.angle_alpha   90.00
_cell.angle_beta   90.00
_cell.angle_gamma   90.00
#
_symmetry.space_group_name_H-M   'P 1'
#
loop_
_entity.id
_entity.type
_entity.pdbx_description
1 polymer ?
#
loop_
_entity_poly.entity_id
_entity_poly.type
_entity_poly.pdbx_seq_one_letter_code
_entity_poly.pdbx_strand_id
1 'polypeptide(L)'
;MLAFIIRRLGVLFLILFGSSFILYNLTAITGDPIGDLRFSTDPEIEAQIQELERFLRLDVPPPLRYFIWLRGVLGIFTGNPDFGATRLRTPVINEISAAMPITIRLVIFATIFAIIVGIALGIVTALRQYSRFDYSMTFVAFLLFSLPIFWVAVLLKQYLAIQFNTFLADPSVTLPWKIGIGLVGALFWGALFGRTRAGFWKAFTGVFIGTFIALTFIDQANWFLDPALGPVLIGLLSVGIAFGITYLSTGLNNKAALYSSLTMAPLTLISYFAVSSSLNSSSSIPQLLRYALITVAVAVAVSFLFARIDRGPVIRTTILTGLLSAHLIVVDKFMQTWKP
;
A
#
# COMPACT_ATOMS: atom_id res chain seq x y z
N MET A 1 -22.35 18.87 33.11
CA MET A 1 -21.11 18.98 32.31
C MET A 1 -19.86 19.05 33.18
N LEU A 2 -19.74 19.99 34.12
CA LEU A 2 -18.56 20.10 35.02
C LEU A 2 -18.25 18.80 35.80
N ALA A 3 -19.26 18.19 36.43
CA ALA A 3 -19.09 16.91 37.14
C ALA A 3 -18.64 15.74 36.24
N PHE A 4 -18.98 15.78 34.95
CA PHE A 4 -18.53 14.78 33.98
C PHE A 4 -17.07 15.01 33.58
N ILE A 5 -16.67 16.26 33.35
CA ILE A 5 -15.29 16.64 33.04
C ILE A 5 -14.37 16.25 34.20
N ILE A 6 -14.72 16.63 35.43
CA ILE A 6 -13.92 16.31 36.63
C ILE A 6 -13.77 14.79 36.79
N ARG A 7 -14.84 14.03 36.61
CA ARG A 7 -14.79 12.56 36.66
C ARG A 7 -13.83 11.98 35.62
N ARG A 8 -13.87 12.49 34.38
CA ARG A 8 -12.95 12.07 33.32
C ARG A 8 -11.50 12.46 33.61
N LEU A 9 -11.26 13.67 34.10
CA LEU A 9 -9.91 14.11 34.49
C LEU A 9 -9.35 13.27 35.64
N GLY A 10 -10.18 12.91 36.62
CA GLY A 10 -9.79 12.01 37.70
C GLY A 10 -9.41 10.61 37.20
N VAL A 11 -10.22 10.04 36.29
CA VAL A 11 -9.91 8.74 35.66
C VAL A 11 -8.64 8.82 34.81
N LEU A 12 -8.47 9.90 34.02
CA LEU A 12 -7.27 10.13 33.22
C LEU A 12 -6.02 10.20 34.11
N PHE A 13 -6.09 10.97 35.20
CA PHE A 13 -4.99 11.08 36.16
C PHE A 13 -4.64 9.71 36.75
N LEU A 14 -5.63 8.94 37.20
CA LEU A 14 -5.41 7.62 37.78
C LEU A 14 -4.80 6.64 36.76
N ILE A 15 -5.26 6.67 35.52
CA ILE A 15 -4.70 5.85 34.43
C ILE A 15 -3.25 6.26 34.16
N LEU A 16 -2.98 7.55 33.97
CA LEU A 16 -1.62 8.04 33.66
C LEU A 16 -0.65 7.75 34.81
N PHE A 17 -1.05 8.04 36.05
CA PHE A 17 -0.24 7.76 37.23
C PHE A 17 -0.02 6.25 37.41
N GLY A 18 -1.09 5.45 37.34
CA GLY A 18 -1.00 4.00 37.51
C GLY A 18 -0.17 3.34 36.42
N SER A 19 -0.41 3.69 35.15
CA SER A 19 0.34 3.13 34.02
C SER A 19 1.81 3.53 34.06
N SER A 20 2.12 4.80 34.31
CA SER A 20 3.52 5.26 34.37
C SER A 20 4.26 4.68 35.56
N PHE A 21 3.62 4.58 36.74
CA PHE A 21 4.21 3.93 37.92
C PHE A 21 4.53 2.46 37.64
N ILE A 22 3.56 1.70 37.12
CA ILE A 22 3.73 0.28 36.82
C ILE A 22 4.81 0.10 35.74
N LEU A 23 4.74 0.85 34.64
CA LEU A 23 5.73 0.77 33.56
C LEU A 23 7.13 1.11 34.05
N TYR A 24 7.28 2.20 34.81
CA TYR A 24 8.57 2.59 35.36
C TYR A 24 9.18 1.47 36.21
N ASN A 25 8.39 0.91 37.14
CA ASN A 25 8.86 -0.17 38.01
C ASN A 25 9.20 -1.42 37.23
N LEU A 26 8.36 -1.83 36.28
CA LEU A 26 8.63 -3.00 35.43
C LEU A 26 9.94 -2.79 34.66
N THR A 27 10.11 -1.66 33.97
CA THR A 27 11.34 -1.35 33.24
C THR A 27 12.57 -1.28 34.16
N ALA A 28 12.41 -0.71 35.36
CA ALA A 28 13.50 -0.62 36.33
C ALA A 28 13.90 -1.98 36.93
N ILE A 29 12.97 -2.94 37.00
CA ILE A 29 13.22 -4.29 37.54
C ILE A 29 13.76 -5.22 36.46
N THR A 30 13.21 -5.16 35.24
CA THR A 30 13.57 -6.08 34.15
C THR A 30 14.73 -5.59 33.30
N GLY A 31 14.98 -4.28 33.27
CA GLY A 31 16.04 -3.66 32.48
C GLY A 31 17.35 -3.53 33.26
N ASP A 32 18.46 -3.45 32.54
CA ASP A 32 19.78 -3.13 33.09
C ASP A 32 20.43 -2.01 32.26
N PRO A 33 20.35 -0.74 32.70
CA PRO A 33 20.90 0.38 31.94
C PRO A 33 22.43 0.35 31.87
N ILE A 34 23.12 -0.39 32.73
CA ILE A 34 24.59 -0.50 32.74
C ILE A 34 25.09 -1.85 32.19
N GLY A 35 24.18 -2.71 31.75
CA GLY A 35 24.50 -4.07 31.29
C GLY A 35 25.57 -4.11 30.21
N ASP A 36 25.48 -3.23 29.21
CA ASP A 36 26.46 -3.17 28.11
C ASP A 36 27.89 -2.81 28.59
N LEU A 37 27.99 -1.95 29.62
CA LEU A 37 29.28 -1.49 30.14
C LEU A 37 30.01 -2.61 30.89
N ARG A 38 29.29 -3.55 31.51
CA ARG A 38 29.89 -4.68 32.24
C ARG A 38 30.66 -5.65 31.33
N PHE A 39 30.43 -5.61 30.02
CA PHE A 39 31.15 -6.42 29.04
C PHE A 39 32.31 -5.67 28.37
N SER A 40 32.54 -4.40 28.73
CA SER A 40 33.65 -3.60 28.20
C SER A 40 34.98 -4.03 28.81
N THR A 41 36.06 -3.93 28.03
CA THR A 41 37.44 -4.25 28.44
C THR A 41 38.23 -3.00 28.86
N ASP A 42 37.57 -1.84 28.94
CA ASP A 42 38.20 -0.58 29.34
C ASP A 42 38.71 -0.66 30.79
N PRO A 43 39.99 -0.36 31.07
CA PRO A 43 40.54 -0.32 32.43
C PRO A 43 39.80 0.64 33.38
N GLU A 44 39.14 1.69 32.88
CA GLU A 44 38.40 2.66 33.68
C GLU A 44 36.90 2.34 33.82
N ILE A 45 36.45 1.19 33.31
CA ILE A 45 35.02 0.87 33.21
C ILE A 45 34.30 0.87 34.57
N GLU A 46 34.97 0.43 35.63
CA GLU A 46 34.40 0.36 36.97
C GLU A 46 34.07 1.77 37.51
N ALA A 47 34.93 2.75 37.25
CA ALA A 47 34.68 4.14 37.62
C ALA A 47 33.52 4.74 36.81
N GLN A 48 33.44 4.42 35.50
CA GLN A 48 32.35 4.86 34.64
C GLN A 48 31.00 4.25 35.06
N ILE A 49 30.98 2.97 35.46
CA ILE A 49 29.79 2.29 35.97
C ILE A 49 29.31 2.97 37.25
N GLN A 50 30.19 3.20 38.22
CA GLN A 50 29.81 3.83 39.50
C GLN A 50 29.32 5.27 39.31
N GLU A 51 29.94 6.04 38.42
CA GLU A 51 29.46 7.38 38.08
C GLU A 51 28.04 7.33 37.48
N LEU A 52 27.81 6.41 36.54
CA LEU A 52 26.52 6.26 35.87
C LEU A 52 25.44 5.71 36.80
N GLU A 53 25.77 4.77 37.70
CA GLU A 53 24.87 4.26 38.74
C GLU A 53 24.36 5.40 39.63
N ARG A 54 25.26 6.27 40.10
CA ARG A 54 24.90 7.44 40.91
C ARG A 54 24.09 8.45 40.11
N PHE A 55 24.48 8.71 38.86
CA PHE A 55 23.77 9.64 37.98
C PHE A 55 22.32 9.20 37.74
N LEU A 56 22.10 7.91 37.46
CA LEU A 56 20.78 7.33 37.22
C LEU A 56 20.04 6.94 38.52
N ARG A 57 20.68 7.10 39.69
CA ARG A 57 20.17 6.72 41.02
C ARG A 57 19.79 5.25 41.11
N LEU A 58 20.63 4.37 40.56
CA LEU A 58 20.37 2.93 40.52
C LEU A 58 20.38 2.27 41.91
N ASP A 59 21.00 2.93 42.89
CA ASP A 59 21.01 2.60 44.31
C ASP A 59 19.66 2.82 45.01
N VAL A 60 18.78 3.65 44.44
CA VAL A 60 17.45 3.92 45.01
C VAL A 60 16.44 2.87 44.54
N PRO A 61 15.65 2.26 45.46
CA PRO A 61 14.59 1.34 45.09
C PRO A 61 13.63 1.92 44.04
N PRO A 62 13.24 1.14 43.00
CA PRO A 62 12.46 1.65 41.87
C PRO A 62 11.20 2.46 42.23
N PRO A 63 10.39 2.08 43.24
CA PRO A 63 9.22 2.86 43.62
C PRO A 63 9.58 4.28 44.11
N LEU A 64 10.63 4.42 44.92
CA LEU A 64 11.09 5.71 45.43
C LEU A 64 11.71 6.55 44.30
N ARG A 65 12.48 5.91 43.44
CA ARG A 65 13.10 6.54 42.26
C ARG A 65 12.06 7.10 41.30
N TYR A 66 10.92 6.42 41.14
CA TYR A 66 9.78 6.95 40.39
C TYR A 66 9.26 8.26 41.00
N PHE A 67 9.05 8.35 42.32
CA PHE A 67 8.53 9.58 42.94
C PHE A 67 9.51 10.75 42.83
N ILE A 68 10.81 10.47 42.86
CA ILE A 68 11.85 11.45 42.56
C ILE A 68 11.70 11.99 41.13
N TRP A 69 11.57 11.10 40.15
CA TRP A 69 11.35 11.46 38.76
C TRP A 69 10.03 12.23 38.56
N LEU A 70 8.94 11.74 39.16
CA LEU A 70 7.62 12.36 39.09
C LEU A 70 7.65 13.78 39.65
N ARG A 71 8.40 14.05 40.74
CA ARG A 71 8.57 15.40 41.27
C ARG A 71 9.21 16.34 40.24
N GLY A 72 10.18 15.87 39.46
CA GLY A 72 10.77 16.62 38.34
C GLY A 72 9.74 16.91 37.25
N VAL A 73 8.96 15.91 36.86
CA VAL A 73 7.90 16.05 35.83
C VAL A 73 6.82 17.04 36.28
N LEU A 74 6.40 16.98 37.55
CA LEU A 74 5.45 17.92 38.15
C LEU A 74 5.98 19.36 38.20
N GLY A 75 7.29 19.56 38.00
CA GLY A 75 7.88 20.87 37.77
C GLY A 75 7.25 21.65 36.61
N ILE A 76 6.51 20.98 35.71
CA ILE A 76 5.68 21.59 34.67
C ILE A 76 4.68 22.62 35.23
N PHE A 77 4.12 22.39 36.42
CA PHE A 77 3.20 23.32 37.06
C PHE A 77 3.89 24.55 37.65
N THR A 78 5.21 24.46 37.87
CA THR A 78 6.05 25.54 38.40
C THR A 78 6.89 26.23 37.33
N GLY A 79 6.75 25.83 36.06
CA GLY A 79 7.53 26.37 34.94
C GLY A 79 8.93 25.78 34.75
N ASN A 80 9.33 24.81 35.58
CA ASN A 80 10.63 24.13 35.53
C ASN A 80 10.45 22.61 35.33
N PRO A 81 9.94 22.14 34.18
CA PRO A 81 9.73 20.72 33.93
C PRO A 81 11.07 19.97 33.78
N ASP A 82 11.25 18.89 34.54
CA ASP A 82 12.40 17.99 34.41
C ASP A 82 11.91 16.56 34.16
N PHE A 83 12.08 16.07 32.94
CA PHE A 83 11.72 14.70 32.53
C PHE A 83 12.84 13.68 32.78
N GLY A 84 13.97 14.12 33.34
CA GLY A 84 15.19 13.35 33.50
C GLY A 84 16.09 13.39 32.26
N ALA A 85 17.19 12.64 32.36
CA ALA A 85 18.19 12.49 31.31
C ALA A 85 18.34 11.02 30.89
N THR A 86 18.75 10.79 29.66
CA THR A 86 19.09 9.46 29.14
C THR A 86 20.41 8.96 29.75
N ARG A 87 20.76 7.70 29.48
CA ARG A 87 22.09 7.14 29.81
C ARG A 87 23.24 7.96 29.22
N LEU A 88 23.00 8.63 28.08
CA LEU A 88 23.96 9.50 27.39
C LEU A 88 23.94 10.94 27.92
N ARG A 89 23.28 11.18 29.06
CA ARG A 89 23.11 12.51 29.70
C ARG A 89 22.38 13.53 28.82
N THR A 90 21.65 13.08 27.79
CA THR A 90 20.80 13.94 26.99
C THR A 90 19.44 14.15 27.67
N PRO A 91 18.87 15.37 27.69
CA PRO A 91 17.53 15.58 28.24
C PRO A 91 16.50 14.71 27.53
N VAL A 92 15.69 13.96 28.29
CA VAL A 92 14.66 13.05 27.73
C VAL A 92 13.63 13.81 26.89
N ILE A 93 13.36 15.07 27.23
CA ILE A 93 12.45 15.93 26.46
C ILE A 93 12.89 16.10 25.00
N ASN A 94 14.20 16.09 24.72
CA ASN A 94 14.71 16.21 23.35
C ASN A 94 14.38 14.96 22.54
N GLU A 95 14.57 13.78 23.11
CA GLU A 95 14.21 12.49 22.49
C GLU A 95 12.71 12.40 22.22
N ILE A 96 11.89 12.80 23.21
CA ILE A 96 10.43 12.84 23.07
C ILE A 96 10.04 13.80 21.94
N SER A 97 10.64 15.00 21.89
CA SER A 97 10.33 16.01 20.88
C SER A 97 10.73 15.58 19.46
N ALA A 98 11.77 14.76 19.32
CA ALA A 98 12.19 14.21 18.03
C ALA A 98 11.25 13.08 17.58
N ALA A 99 10.80 12.21 18.50
CA ALA A 99 9.93 11.08 18.19
C ALA A 99 8.46 11.48 17.98
N MET A 100 7.97 12.47 18.74
CA MET A 100 6.55 12.84 18.77
C MET A 100 5.97 13.21 17.38
N PRO A 101 6.63 14.03 16.54
CA PRO A 101 6.12 14.33 15.20
C PRO A 101 5.99 13.09 14.31
N ILE A 102 6.90 12.13 14.46
CA ILE A 102 6.89 10.87 13.70
C ILE A 102 5.68 10.04 14.13
N THR A 103 5.50 9.84 15.44
CA THR A 103 4.35 9.10 15.98
C THR A 103 3.03 9.74 15.56
N ILE A 104 2.90 11.07 15.66
CA ILE A 104 1.68 11.79 15.27
C ILE A 104 1.37 11.57 13.79
N ARG A 105 2.36 11.73 12.90
CA ARG A 105 2.19 11.49 11.46
C ARG A 105 1.71 10.06 11.17
N LEU A 106 2.34 9.07 11.80
CA LEU A 106 1.99 7.66 11.62
C LEU A 106 0.59 7.35 12.14
N VAL A 107 0.24 7.83 13.34
CA VAL A 107 -1.08 7.61 13.95
C VAL A 107 -2.19 8.26 13.14
N ILE A 108 -1.99 9.51 12.68
CA ILE A 108 -2.99 10.21 11.85
C ILE A 108 -3.21 9.45 10.55
N PHE A 109 -2.13 9.10 9.84
CA PHE A 109 -2.22 8.35 8.59
C PHE A 109 -2.91 7.00 8.78
N ALA A 110 -2.47 6.22 9.78
CA ALA A 110 -3.06 4.92 10.09
C ALA A 110 -4.55 5.03 10.45
N THR A 111 -4.94 6.07 11.21
CA THR A 111 -6.34 6.31 11.60
C THR A 111 -7.20 6.64 10.40
N ILE A 112 -6.76 7.58 9.55
CA ILE A 112 -7.49 7.94 8.33
C ILE A 112 -7.63 6.72 7.41
N PHE A 113 -6.55 5.97 7.22
CA PHE A 113 -6.55 4.75 6.42
C PHE A 113 -7.52 3.70 6.98
N ALA A 114 -7.49 3.46 8.29
CA ALA A 114 -8.38 2.52 8.96
C ALA A 114 -9.85 2.94 8.85
N ILE A 115 -10.16 4.24 8.95
CA ILE A 115 -11.51 4.76 8.76
C ILE A 115 -11.99 4.50 7.32
N ILE A 116 -11.18 4.85 6.31
CA ILE A 116 -11.56 4.68 4.90
C ILE A 116 -11.81 3.20 4.60
N VAL A 117 -10.87 2.33 4.92
CA VAL A 117 -10.97 0.90 4.64
C VAL A 117 -12.08 0.25 5.49
N GLY A 118 -12.16 0.58 6.77
CA GLY A 118 -13.15 0.03 7.69
C GLY A 118 -14.58 0.41 7.32
N ILE A 119 -14.82 1.66 6.94
CA ILE A 119 -16.14 2.10 6.47
C ILE A 119 -16.47 1.44 5.12
N ALA A 120 -15.52 1.41 4.17
CA ALA A 120 -15.76 0.80 2.86
C ALA A 120 -16.13 -0.69 2.98
N LEU A 121 -15.34 -1.45 3.74
CA LEU A 121 -15.62 -2.87 3.99
C LEU A 121 -16.93 -3.05 4.78
N GLY A 122 -17.16 -2.23 5.80
CA GLY A 122 -18.39 -2.29 6.62
C GLY A 122 -19.67 -2.00 5.83
N ILE A 123 -19.64 -1.05 4.89
CA ILE A 123 -20.77 -0.79 3.99
C ILE A 123 -20.99 -2.00 3.07
N VAL A 124 -19.94 -2.57 2.47
CA VAL A 124 -20.08 -3.69 1.54
C VAL A 124 -20.59 -4.95 2.25
N THR A 125 -20.15 -5.23 3.48
CA THR A 125 -20.68 -6.35 4.28
C THR A 125 -22.13 -6.12 4.67
N ALA A 126 -22.50 -4.89 5.08
CA ALA A 126 -23.88 -4.54 5.42
C ALA A 126 -24.85 -4.67 4.22
N LEU A 127 -24.45 -4.20 3.03
CA LEU A 127 -25.24 -4.33 1.80
C LEU A 127 -25.38 -5.79 1.33
N ARG A 128 -24.49 -6.67 1.78
CA ARG A 128 -24.45 -8.10 1.41
C ARG A 128 -24.53 -8.98 2.65
N GLN A 129 -25.43 -8.64 3.56
CA GLN A 129 -25.66 -9.37 4.79
C GLN A 129 -25.89 -10.86 4.54
N TYR A 130 -25.32 -11.71 5.40
CA TYR A 130 -25.38 -13.18 5.31
C TYR A 130 -24.74 -13.78 4.05
N SER A 131 -24.01 -12.98 3.27
CA SER A 131 -23.25 -13.49 2.13
C SER A 131 -21.93 -14.12 2.56
N ARG A 132 -21.30 -14.89 1.67
CA ARG A 132 -19.96 -15.45 1.91
C ARG A 132 -18.93 -14.34 2.18
N PHE A 133 -19.06 -13.20 1.50
CA PHE A 133 -18.21 -12.04 1.70
C PHE A 133 -18.34 -11.47 3.13
N ASP A 134 -19.57 -11.36 3.63
CA ASP A 134 -19.85 -10.91 4.99
C ASP A 134 -19.20 -11.84 6.03
N TYR A 135 -19.43 -13.16 5.94
CA TYR A 135 -18.79 -14.13 6.82
C TYR A 135 -17.26 -14.12 6.72
N SER A 136 -16.69 -14.02 5.53
CA SER A 136 -15.23 -13.98 5.33
C SER A 136 -14.60 -12.71 5.91
N MET A 137 -15.19 -11.53 5.67
CA MET A 137 -14.68 -10.27 6.22
C MET A 137 -14.82 -10.22 7.73
N THR A 138 -15.94 -10.70 8.26
CA THR A 138 -16.16 -10.83 9.71
C THR A 138 -15.13 -11.76 10.34
N PHE A 139 -14.85 -12.91 9.73
CA PHE A 139 -13.79 -13.82 10.19
C PHE A 139 -12.41 -13.15 10.19
N VAL A 140 -12.03 -12.46 9.10
CA VAL A 140 -10.74 -11.75 9.01
C VAL A 140 -10.65 -10.65 10.07
N ALA A 141 -11.72 -9.90 10.30
CA ALA A 141 -11.77 -8.86 11.33
C ALA A 141 -11.57 -9.45 12.73
N PHE A 142 -12.27 -10.53 13.07
CA PHE A 142 -12.09 -11.23 14.34
C PHE A 142 -10.69 -11.82 14.49
N LEU A 143 -10.14 -12.40 13.42
CA LEU A 143 -8.78 -12.93 13.42
C LEU A 143 -7.78 -11.83 13.73
N LEU A 144 -7.79 -10.72 12.98
CA LEU A 144 -6.88 -9.59 13.21
C LEU A 144 -7.05 -8.96 14.60
N PHE A 145 -8.28 -8.91 15.12
CA PHE A 145 -8.55 -8.38 16.46
C PHE A 145 -8.04 -9.31 17.58
N SER A 146 -8.07 -10.63 17.35
CA SER A 146 -7.68 -11.63 18.36
C SER A 146 -6.18 -11.88 18.40
N LEU A 147 -5.43 -11.45 17.38
CA LEU A 147 -3.99 -11.66 17.30
C LEU A 147 -3.22 -10.70 18.22
N PRO A 148 -2.19 -11.17 18.95
CA PRO A 148 -1.34 -10.29 19.72
C PRO A 148 -0.65 -9.25 18.83
N ILE A 149 -0.72 -7.98 19.21
CA ILE A 149 -0.21 -6.87 18.38
C ILE A 149 1.29 -7.01 18.07
N PHE A 150 2.10 -7.51 19.01
CA PHE A 150 3.53 -7.71 18.81
C PHE A 150 3.80 -8.77 17.74
N TRP A 151 2.98 -9.82 17.69
CA TRP A 151 3.11 -10.90 16.71
C TRP A 151 2.81 -10.37 15.30
N VAL A 152 1.71 -9.60 15.17
CA VAL A 152 1.37 -8.91 13.91
C VAL A 152 2.49 -7.96 13.49
N ALA A 153 3.04 -7.17 14.41
CA ALA A 153 4.13 -6.25 14.12
C ALA A 153 5.39 -6.96 13.59
N VAL A 154 5.76 -8.11 14.17
CA VAL A 154 6.89 -8.92 13.69
C VAL A 154 6.64 -9.48 12.30
N LEU A 155 5.43 -9.99 12.03
CA LEU A 155 5.08 -10.46 10.69
C LEU A 155 5.11 -9.34 9.65
N LEU A 156 4.54 -8.17 9.97
CA LEU A 156 4.59 -7.01 9.08
C LEU A 156 6.03 -6.57 8.83
N LYS A 157 6.90 -6.56 9.85
CA LYS A 157 8.33 -6.31 9.67
C LYS A 157 8.96 -7.31 8.70
N GLN A 158 8.72 -8.60 8.89
CA GLN A 158 9.36 -9.65 8.08
C GLN A 158 8.86 -9.64 6.62
N TYR A 159 7.55 -9.62 6.42
CA TYR A 159 6.94 -9.82 5.10
C TYR A 159 6.66 -8.51 4.35
N LEU A 160 6.37 -7.41 5.05
CA LEU A 160 6.01 -6.13 4.42
C LEU A 160 7.18 -5.14 4.37
N ALA A 161 8.13 -5.20 5.30
CA ALA A 161 9.30 -4.31 5.28
C ALA A 161 10.54 -5.02 4.71
N ILE A 162 11.02 -6.09 5.34
CA ILE A 162 12.27 -6.75 4.96
C ILE A 162 12.16 -7.38 3.57
N GLN A 163 11.18 -8.28 3.37
CA GLN A 163 11.03 -8.94 2.07
C GLN A 163 10.65 -7.99 0.95
N PHE A 164 9.87 -6.93 1.23
CA PHE A 164 9.60 -5.90 0.24
C PHE A 164 10.88 -5.17 -0.16
N ASN A 165 11.75 -4.83 0.79
CA ASN A 165 13.05 -4.25 0.48
C ASN A 165 13.97 -5.22 -0.30
N THR A 166 13.91 -6.52 0.01
CA THR A 166 14.60 -7.55 -0.78
C THR A 166 14.07 -7.61 -2.21
N PHE A 167 12.75 -7.56 -2.40
CA PHE A 167 12.13 -7.48 -3.72
C PHE A 167 12.53 -6.20 -4.47
N LEU A 168 12.63 -5.06 -3.79
CA LEU A 168 13.12 -3.84 -4.44
C LEU A 168 14.58 -3.94 -4.90
N ALA A 169 15.40 -4.74 -4.22
CA ALA A 169 16.80 -4.97 -4.59
C ALA A 169 16.96 -6.03 -5.70
N ASP A 170 16.18 -7.11 -5.62
CA ASP A 170 16.11 -8.17 -6.63
C ASP A 170 14.63 -8.51 -6.90
N PRO A 171 14.02 -7.91 -7.92
CA PRO A 171 12.58 -7.95 -8.13
C PRO A 171 12.15 -9.26 -8.79
N SER A 172 12.26 -10.33 -8.01
CA SER A 172 11.73 -11.65 -8.31
C SER A 172 10.56 -11.99 -7.39
N VAL A 173 9.49 -12.54 -7.96
CA VAL A 173 8.33 -12.99 -7.19
C VAL A 173 8.49 -14.48 -6.90
N THR A 174 8.84 -14.81 -5.66
CA THR A 174 9.04 -16.22 -5.28
C THR A 174 7.75 -17.02 -5.36
N LEU A 175 7.87 -18.35 -5.56
CA LEU A 175 6.71 -19.24 -5.68
C LEU A 175 5.70 -19.11 -4.50
N PRO A 176 6.13 -19.02 -3.23
CA PRO A 176 5.21 -18.77 -2.11
C PRO A 176 4.40 -17.49 -2.27
N TRP A 177 5.00 -16.41 -2.78
CA TRP A 177 4.31 -15.15 -3.05
C TRP A 177 3.32 -15.26 -4.22
N LYS A 178 3.67 -15.97 -5.29
CA LYS A 178 2.74 -16.22 -6.41
C LYS A 178 1.48 -16.94 -5.94
N ILE A 179 1.66 -17.98 -5.12
CA ILE A 179 0.55 -18.74 -4.54
C ILE A 179 -0.23 -17.87 -3.54
N GLY A 180 0.47 -17.17 -2.64
CA GLY A 180 -0.15 -16.33 -1.62
C GLY A 180 -1.01 -15.20 -2.21
N ILE A 181 -0.45 -14.42 -3.13
CA ILE A 181 -1.18 -13.33 -3.81
C ILE A 181 -2.34 -13.89 -4.62
N GLY A 182 -2.13 -15.01 -5.33
CA GLY A 182 -3.17 -15.71 -6.06
C GLY A 182 -4.33 -16.15 -5.17
N LEU A 183 -4.05 -16.78 -4.02
CA LEU A 183 -5.07 -17.24 -3.08
C LEU A 183 -5.84 -16.07 -2.47
N VAL A 184 -5.15 -15.03 -2.01
CA VAL A 184 -5.79 -13.85 -1.40
C VAL A 184 -6.68 -13.15 -2.43
N GLY A 185 -6.18 -12.93 -3.65
CA GLY A 185 -6.97 -12.34 -4.74
C GLY A 185 -8.17 -13.22 -5.11
N ALA A 186 -7.98 -14.53 -5.23
CA ALA A 186 -9.04 -15.47 -5.57
C ALA A 186 -10.13 -15.55 -4.49
N LEU A 187 -9.75 -15.54 -3.21
CA LEU A 187 -10.69 -15.48 -2.10
C LEU A 187 -11.50 -14.18 -2.13
N PHE A 188 -10.82 -13.04 -2.31
CA PHE A 188 -11.46 -11.73 -2.34
C PHE A 188 -12.47 -11.62 -3.50
N TRP A 189 -12.01 -11.85 -4.73
CA TRP A 189 -12.85 -11.74 -5.93
C TRP A 189 -13.90 -12.84 -6.00
N GLY A 190 -13.57 -14.06 -5.57
CA GLY A 190 -14.50 -15.17 -5.44
C GLY A 190 -15.64 -14.86 -4.47
N ALA A 191 -15.32 -14.31 -3.29
CA ALA A 191 -16.33 -13.88 -2.33
C ALA A 191 -17.14 -12.68 -2.82
N LEU A 192 -16.50 -11.74 -3.52
CA LEU A 192 -17.14 -10.53 -4.03
C LEU A 192 -18.07 -10.78 -5.22
N PHE A 193 -17.81 -11.74 -6.10
CA PHE A 193 -18.66 -12.00 -7.27
C PHE A 193 -19.42 -13.31 -7.22
N GLY A 194 -18.97 -14.27 -6.40
CA GLY A 194 -19.57 -15.59 -6.25
C GLY A 194 -20.84 -15.60 -5.41
N ARG A 195 -21.97 -15.17 -5.98
CA ARG A 195 -23.30 -15.26 -5.33
C ARG A 195 -23.73 -16.72 -5.09
N THR A 196 -23.42 -17.63 -6.01
CA THR A 196 -23.71 -19.08 -5.89
C THR A 196 -22.44 -19.87 -5.59
N ARG A 197 -22.57 -21.08 -5.03
CA ARG A 197 -21.41 -21.96 -4.75
C ARG A 197 -20.59 -22.24 -6.01
N ALA A 198 -21.26 -22.51 -7.13
CA ALA A 198 -20.60 -22.71 -8.42
C ALA A 198 -19.96 -21.41 -8.95
N GLY A 199 -20.62 -20.26 -8.80
CA GLY A 199 -20.07 -18.97 -9.19
C GLY A 199 -18.81 -18.59 -8.40
N PHE A 200 -18.80 -18.88 -7.09
CA PHE A 200 -17.63 -18.69 -6.23
C PHE A 200 -16.43 -19.47 -6.73
N TRP A 201 -16.56 -20.79 -6.94
CA TRP A 201 -15.43 -21.62 -7.37
C TRP A 201 -14.95 -21.28 -8.79
N LYS A 202 -15.85 -20.91 -9.70
CA LYS A 202 -15.46 -20.44 -11.03
C LYS A 202 -14.64 -19.14 -10.97
N ALA A 203 -15.11 -18.16 -10.18
CA ALA A 203 -14.41 -16.89 -10.00
C ALA A 203 -13.08 -17.11 -9.25
N PHE A 204 -13.07 -17.89 -8.18
CA PHE A 204 -11.88 -18.25 -7.41
C PHE A 204 -10.82 -18.88 -8.30
N THR A 205 -11.15 -19.98 -9.00
CA THR A 205 -10.20 -20.70 -9.85
C THR A 205 -9.72 -19.84 -11.00
N GLY A 206 -10.61 -19.09 -11.64
CA GLY A 206 -10.26 -18.17 -12.74
C GLY A 206 -9.27 -17.09 -12.29
N VAL A 207 -9.53 -16.45 -11.15
CA VAL A 207 -8.64 -15.42 -10.59
C VAL A 207 -7.33 -16.03 -10.11
N PHE A 208 -7.36 -17.17 -9.40
CA PHE A 208 -6.16 -17.84 -8.93
C PHE A 208 -5.21 -18.18 -10.08
N ILE A 209 -5.74 -18.89 -11.10
CA ILE A 209 -4.96 -19.30 -12.27
C ILE A 209 -4.49 -18.07 -13.05
N GLY A 210 -5.37 -17.08 -13.27
CA GLY A 210 -5.03 -15.85 -13.98
C GLY A 210 -3.91 -15.08 -13.30
N THR A 211 -4.01 -14.86 -11.99
CA THR A 211 -2.97 -14.18 -11.21
C THR A 211 -1.67 -14.98 -11.15
N PHE A 212 -1.75 -16.31 -10.96
CA PHE A 212 -0.56 -17.16 -10.92
C PHE A 212 0.20 -17.15 -12.26
N ILE A 213 -0.52 -17.30 -13.38
CA ILE A 213 0.06 -17.24 -14.72
C ILE A 213 0.64 -15.84 -14.98
N ALA A 214 -0.09 -14.78 -14.64
CA ALA A 214 0.38 -13.42 -14.84
C ALA A 214 1.67 -13.14 -14.06
N LEU A 215 1.72 -13.48 -12.77
CA LEU A 215 2.93 -13.29 -11.95
C LEU A 215 4.08 -14.17 -12.43
N THR A 216 3.81 -15.39 -12.89
CA THR A 216 4.84 -16.26 -13.46
C THR A 216 5.42 -15.68 -14.76
N PHE A 217 4.55 -15.14 -15.61
CA PHE A 217 4.96 -14.50 -16.86
C PHE A 217 5.76 -13.22 -16.60
N ILE A 218 5.30 -12.34 -15.72
CA ILE A 218 5.98 -11.08 -15.36
C ILE A 218 7.38 -11.37 -14.80
N ASP A 219 7.48 -12.37 -13.91
CA ASP A 219 8.75 -12.80 -13.30
C ASP A 219 9.71 -13.41 -14.33
N GLN A 220 9.24 -14.32 -15.19
CA GLN A 220 10.07 -14.91 -16.26
C GLN A 220 10.50 -13.91 -17.33
N ALA A 221 9.68 -12.89 -17.58
CA ALA A 221 9.99 -11.83 -18.52
C ALA A 221 10.96 -10.79 -17.93
N ASN A 222 11.40 -10.93 -16.67
CA ASN A 222 12.15 -9.92 -15.92
C ASN A 222 11.50 -8.53 -16.02
N TRP A 223 10.18 -8.50 -16.09
CA TRP A 223 9.43 -7.28 -16.42
C TRP A 223 9.60 -6.18 -15.36
N PHE A 224 9.90 -6.56 -14.12
CA PHE A 224 10.20 -5.58 -13.07
C PHE A 224 11.55 -4.87 -13.26
N LEU A 225 12.50 -5.48 -13.97
CA LEU A 225 13.78 -4.88 -14.34
C LEU A 225 13.67 -4.10 -15.65
N ASP A 226 13.04 -4.69 -16.65
CA ASP A 226 12.85 -4.13 -17.99
C ASP A 226 11.35 -4.04 -18.34
N PRO A 227 10.62 -3.05 -17.79
CA PRO A 227 9.18 -2.96 -17.99
C PRO A 227 8.84 -2.62 -19.43
N ALA A 228 8.15 -3.54 -20.10
CA ALA A 228 7.62 -3.36 -21.45
C ALA A 228 6.27 -4.07 -21.58
N LEU A 229 5.31 -3.42 -22.24
CA LEU A 229 4.09 -4.08 -22.69
C LEU A 229 4.40 -4.97 -23.91
N GLY A 230 5.20 -4.45 -24.84
CA GLY A 230 5.52 -5.12 -26.09
C GLY A 230 4.30 -5.31 -27.02
N PRO A 231 4.53 -5.79 -28.26
CA PRO A 231 3.49 -5.81 -29.29
C PRO A 231 2.34 -6.77 -28.96
N VAL A 232 2.63 -7.91 -28.33
CA VAL A 232 1.62 -8.93 -28.01
C VAL A 232 0.63 -8.42 -26.96
N LEU A 233 1.13 -7.84 -25.86
CA LEU A 233 0.25 -7.33 -24.80
C LEU A 233 -0.51 -6.09 -25.27
N ILE A 234 0.11 -5.19 -26.03
CA ILE A 234 -0.56 -4.04 -26.63
C ILE A 234 -1.71 -4.51 -27.53
N GLY A 235 -1.49 -5.53 -28.36
CA GLY A 235 -2.54 -6.12 -29.20
C GLY A 235 -3.72 -6.66 -28.39
N LEU A 236 -3.44 -7.47 -27.36
CA LEU A 236 -4.47 -8.04 -26.48
C LEU A 236 -5.25 -6.95 -25.71
N LEU A 237 -4.55 -5.97 -25.14
CA LEU A 237 -5.17 -4.84 -24.45
C LEU A 237 -6.00 -3.98 -25.41
N SER A 238 -5.54 -3.76 -26.63
CA SER A 238 -6.28 -3.01 -27.66
C SER A 238 -7.59 -3.70 -28.03
N VAL A 239 -7.60 -5.04 -28.13
CA VAL A 239 -8.85 -5.81 -28.31
C VAL A 239 -9.77 -5.63 -27.10
N GLY A 240 -9.24 -5.70 -25.88
CA GLY A 240 -9.99 -5.47 -24.65
C GLY A 240 -10.61 -4.06 -24.60
N ILE A 241 -9.84 -3.03 -24.95
CA ILE A 241 -10.30 -1.63 -25.06
C ILE A 241 -11.41 -1.53 -26.11
N ALA A 242 -11.26 -2.18 -27.27
CA ALA A 242 -12.29 -2.16 -28.31
C ALA A 242 -13.63 -2.73 -27.82
N PHE A 243 -13.61 -3.85 -27.09
CA PHE A 243 -14.82 -4.39 -26.46
C PHE A 243 -15.38 -3.47 -25.38
N GLY A 244 -14.53 -2.96 -24.48
CA GLY A 244 -14.92 -2.10 -23.38
C GLY A 244 -15.56 -0.79 -23.84
N ILE A 245 -14.91 -0.08 -24.77
CA ILE A 245 -15.39 1.19 -25.31
C ILE A 245 -16.66 0.99 -26.14
N THR A 246 -16.74 -0.08 -26.95
CA THR A 246 -17.96 -0.37 -27.70
C THR A 246 -19.13 -0.68 -26.77
N TYR A 247 -18.90 -1.47 -25.72
CA TYR A 247 -19.91 -1.79 -24.71
C TYR A 247 -20.44 -0.53 -24.02
N LEU A 248 -19.55 0.38 -23.60
CA LEU A 248 -19.92 1.61 -22.89
C LEU A 248 -20.55 2.68 -23.78
N SER A 249 -20.16 2.78 -25.05
CA SER A 249 -20.56 3.86 -25.95
C SER A 249 -21.82 3.53 -26.76
N THR A 250 -21.84 2.38 -27.44
CA THR A 250 -22.89 2.04 -28.40
C THR A 250 -23.58 0.71 -28.09
N GLY A 251 -23.11 -0.02 -27.06
CA GLY A 251 -23.48 -1.40 -26.80
C GLY A 251 -22.88 -2.38 -27.81
N LEU A 252 -22.69 -3.64 -27.38
CA LEU A 252 -22.10 -4.69 -28.23
C LEU A 252 -23.03 -5.16 -29.36
N ASN A 253 -24.30 -4.78 -29.33
CA ASN A 253 -25.26 -5.10 -30.39
C ASN A 253 -24.97 -4.33 -31.68
N ASN A 254 -24.29 -3.18 -31.60
CA ASN A 254 -23.90 -2.41 -32.77
C ASN A 254 -22.66 -3.03 -33.42
N LYS A 255 -22.87 -3.96 -34.36
CA LYS A 255 -21.79 -4.68 -35.07
C LYS A 255 -20.87 -3.74 -35.86
N ALA A 256 -21.40 -2.66 -36.42
CA ALA A 256 -20.58 -1.70 -37.17
C ALA A 256 -19.59 -0.98 -36.25
N ALA A 257 -20.03 -0.56 -35.06
CA ALA A 257 -19.15 0.00 -34.03
C ALA A 257 -18.13 -1.03 -33.53
N LEU A 258 -18.57 -2.25 -33.25
CA LEU A 258 -17.69 -3.32 -32.76
C LEU A 258 -16.58 -3.66 -33.76
N TYR A 259 -16.92 -3.87 -35.04
CA TYR A 259 -15.92 -4.20 -36.07
C TYR A 259 -14.98 -3.02 -36.37
N SER A 260 -15.50 -1.78 -36.37
CA SER A 260 -14.66 -0.58 -36.51
C SER A 260 -13.66 -0.46 -35.35
N SER A 261 -14.11 -0.67 -34.11
CA SER A 261 -13.22 -0.64 -32.94
C SER A 261 -12.24 -1.81 -32.93
N LEU A 262 -12.67 -3.03 -33.30
CA LEU A 262 -11.78 -4.20 -33.34
C LEU A 262 -10.70 -4.08 -34.42
N THR A 263 -11.00 -3.45 -35.55
CA THR A 263 -9.99 -3.20 -36.60
C THR A 263 -8.91 -2.22 -36.16
N MET A 264 -9.16 -1.39 -35.13
CA MET A 264 -8.11 -0.56 -34.53
C MET A 264 -7.05 -1.37 -33.80
N ALA A 265 -7.33 -2.58 -33.31
CA ALA A 265 -6.33 -3.39 -32.60
C ALA A 265 -5.15 -3.85 -33.50
N PRO A 266 -5.36 -4.49 -34.68
CA PRO A 266 -4.27 -4.80 -35.59
C PRO A 266 -3.62 -3.53 -36.17
N LEU A 267 -4.38 -2.46 -36.42
CA LEU A 267 -3.81 -1.17 -36.86
C LEU A 267 -2.90 -0.55 -35.79
N THR A 268 -3.25 -0.68 -34.52
CA THR A 268 -2.40 -0.25 -33.40
C THR A 268 -1.11 -1.07 -33.41
N LEU A 269 -1.18 -2.38 -33.60
CA LEU A 269 -0.02 -3.26 -33.66
C LEU A 269 0.90 -2.95 -34.85
N ILE A 270 0.35 -2.60 -36.00
CA ILE A 270 1.12 -2.09 -37.15
C ILE A 270 1.77 -0.74 -36.80
N SER A 271 1.00 0.16 -36.18
CA SER A 271 1.49 1.48 -35.77
C SER A 271 2.61 1.41 -34.73
N TYR A 272 2.60 0.38 -33.86
CA TYR A 272 3.65 0.13 -32.89
C TYR A 272 5.01 -0.01 -33.59
N PHE A 273 5.10 -0.85 -34.62
CA PHE A 273 6.35 -1.01 -35.38
C PHE A 273 6.69 0.24 -36.18
N ALA A 274 5.71 0.89 -36.81
CA ALA A 274 5.93 2.09 -37.62
C ALA A 274 6.46 3.28 -36.80
N VAL A 275 5.97 3.44 -35.57
CA VAL A 275 6.29 4.58 -34.71
C VAL A 275 7.42 4.25 -33.73
N SER A 276 7.78 2.97 -33.59
CA SER A 276 8.86 2.52 -32.69
C SER A 276 10.21 3.23 -32.91
N SER A 277 10.49 3.66 -34.15
CA SER A 277 11.70 4.40 -34.52
C SER A 277 11.60 5.91 -34.26
N SER A 278 10.39 6.46 -34.22
CA SER A 278 10.14 7.90 -34.10
C SER A 278 9.83 8.35 -32.67
N LEU A 279 9.27 7.48 -31.82
CA LEU A 279 9.02 7.78 -30.40
C LEU A 279 10.18 7.28 -29.53
N ASN A 280 10.86 8.21 -28.87
CA ASN A 280 11.94 7.95 -27.91
C ASN A 280 11.78 8.78 -26.61
N SER A 281 12.73 8.68 -25.68
CA SER A 281 12.74 9.41 -24.38
C SER A 281 12.68 10.93 -24.51
N SER A 282 13.05 11.48 -25.66
CA SER A 282 13.06 12.93 -25.93
C SER A 282 11.85 13.37 -26.77
N SER A 283 10.80 12.54 -26.86
CA SER A 283 9.62 12.86 -27.66
C SER A 283 8.95 14.13 -27.14
N SER A 284 8.84 15.13 -28.02
CA SER A 284 8.23 16.41 -27.70
C SER A 284 6.69 16.34 -27.75
N ILE A 285 6.00 17.19 -26.98
CA ILE A 285 4.53 17.29 -26.98
C ILE A 285 3.95 17.41 -28.41
N PRO A 286 4.53 18.21 -29.34
CA PRO A 286 4.04 18.27 -30.71
C PRO A 286 4.13 16.94 -31.48
N GLN A 287 5.12 16.09 -31.23
CA GLN A 287 5.23 14.78 -31.86
C GLN A 287 4.12 13.83 -31.38
N LEU A 288 3.83 13.86 -30.08
CA LEU A 288 2.71 13.10 -29.50
C LEU A 288 1.36 13.56 -30.07
N LEU A 289 1.16 14.87 -30.24
CA LEU A 289 -0.04 15.41 -30.87
C LEU A 289 -0.18 15.00 -32.33
N ARG A 290 0.91 15.00 -33.11
CA ARG A 290 0.89 14.50 -34.50
C ARG A 290 0.47 13.04 -34.55
N TYR A 291 1.03 12.20 -33.68
CA TYR A 291 0.65 10.79 -33.61
C TYR A 291 -0.82 10.61 -33.24
N ALA A 292 -1.32 11.34 -32.25
CA ALA A 292 -2.74 11.33 -31.88
C ALA A 292 -3.65 11.76 -33.04
N LEU A 293 -3.29 12.82 -33.78
CA LEU A 293 -4.03 13.28 -34.95
C LEU A 293 -4.06 12.24 -36.08
N ILE A 294 -2.94 11.56 -36.35
CA ILE A 294 -2.88 10.47 -37.32
C ILE A 294 -3.79 9.32 -36.89
N THR A 295 -3.76 8.92 -35.61
CA THR A 295 -4.64 7.88 -35.08
C THR A 295 -6.12 8.26 -35.21
N VAL A 296 -6.48 9.53 -34.95
CA VAL A 296 -7.85 10.03 -35.15
C VAL A 296 -8.24 9.94 -36.63
N ALA A 297 -7.38 10.38 -37.55
CA ALA A 297 -7.66 10.31 -38.98
C ALA A 297 -7.86 8.85 -39.46
N VAL A 298 -7.03 7.92 -38.99
CA VAL A 298 -7.17 6.49 -39.27
C VAL A 298 -8.47 5.94 -38.70
N ALA A 299 -8.80 6.25 -37.44
CA ALA A 299 -10.04 5.80 -36.81
C ALA A 299 -11.30 6.31 -37.54
N VAL A 300 -11.26 7.56 -37.99
CA VAL A 300 -12.31 8.15 -38.83
C VAL A 300 -12.41 7.39 -40.16
N ALA A 301 -11.31 7.17 -40.87
CA ALA A 301 -11.31 6.42 -42.12
C ALA A 301 -11.86 4.98 -41.96
N VAL A 302 -11.43 4.28 -40.92
CA VAL A 302 -11.90 2.93 -40.58
C VAL A 302 -13.41 2.91 -40.33
N SER A 303 -13.93 3.88 -39.58
CA SER A 303 -15.37 3.94 -39.30
C SER A 303 -16.22 4.12 -40.56
N PHE A 304 -15.71 4.81 -41.60
CA PHE A 304 -16.38 4.93 -42.89
C PHE A 304 -16.47 3.62 -43.67
N LEU A 305 -15.57 2.66 -43.42
CA LEU A 305 -15.60 1.35 -44.08
C LEU A 305 -16.76 0.47 -43.58
N PHE A 306 -17.13 0.59 -42.31
CA PHE A 306 -18.14 -0.28 -41.69
C PHE A 306 -19.49 0.39 -41.47
N ALA A 307 -19.54 1.72 -41.24
CA ALA A 307 -20.79 2.42 -40.98
C ALA A 307 -21.34 3.10 -42.25
N ARG A 308 -22.45 2.59 -42.79
CA ARG A 308 -23.15 3.22 -43.94
C ARG A 308 -24.20 4.25 -43.51
N ILE A 309 -24.86 4.03 -42.37
CA ILE A 309 -25.94 4.87 -41.82
C ILE A 309 -25.58 5.19 -40.36
N ASP A 310 -25.91 6.39 -39.88
CA ASP A 310 -25.71 6.85 -38.49
C ASP A 310 -24.25 6.77 -37.99
N ARG A 311 -23.35 7.44 -38.71
CA ARG A 311 -21.89 7.33 -38.53
C ARG A 311 -21.34 8.00 -37.26
N GLY A 312 -22.03 8.98 -36.70
CA GLY A 312 -21.53 9.79 -35.58
C GLY A 312 -21.11 8.96 -34.35
N PRO A 313 -22.00 8.10 -33.81
CA PRO A 313 -21.68 7.22 -32.69
C PRO A 313 -20.57 6.20 -32.99
N VAL A 314 -20.51 5.67 -34.23
CA VAL A 314 -19.48 4.72 -34.65
C VAL A 314 -18.11 5.42 -34.70
N ILE A 315 -18.02 6.57 -35.37
CA ILE A 315 -16.81 7.41 -35.46
C ILE A 315 -16.27 7.70 -34.06
N ARG A 316 -17.11 8.19 -33.13
CA ARG A 316 -16.67 8.54 -31.76
C ARG A 316 -16.12 7.32 -31.02
N THR A 317 -16.81 6.18 -31.10
CA THR A 317 -16.39 4.93 -30.45
C THR A 317 -15.06 4.42 -31.00
N THR A 318 -14.87 4.46 -32.33
CA THR A 318 -13.63 4.05 -32.99
C THR A 318 -12.48 5.01 -32.67
N ILE A 319 -12.72 6.34 -32.63
CA ILE A 319 -11.72 7.33 -32.23
C ILE A 319 -11.26 7.09 -30.79
N LEU A 320 -12.18 6.92 -29.85
CA LEU A 320 -11.84 6.66 -28.44
C LEU A 320 -11.04 5.37 -28.29
N THR A 321 -11.45 4.30 -28.98
CA THR A 321 -10.72 3.03 -29.00
C THR A 321 -9.31 3.20 -29.58
N GLY A 322 -9.19 3.92 -30.70
CA GLY A 322 -7.93 4.19 -31.37
C GLY A 322 -6.98 4.98 -30.48
N LEU A 323 -7.43 6.08 -29.88
CA LEU A 323 -6.62 6.92 -29.01
C LEU A 323 -6.14 6.18 -27.76
N LEU A 324 -7.02 5.41 -27.10
CA LEU A 324 -6.64 4.64 -25.92
C LEU A 324 -5.65 3.52 -26.28
N SER A 325 -5.85 2.83 -27.40
CA SER A 325 -4.92 1.80 -27.90
C SER A 325 -3.57 2.41 -28.29
N ALA A 326 -3.56 3.57 -28.97
CA ALA A 326 -2.35 4.31 -29.30
C ALA A 326 -1.62 4.84 -28.07
N HIS A 327 -2.35 5.20 -27.01
CA HIS A 327 -1.75 5.58 -25.74
C HIS A 327 -0.94 4.45 -25.10
N LEU A 328 -1.34 3.18 -25.29
CA LEU A 328 -0.54 2.03 -24.81
C LEU A 328 0.86 2.00 -25.42
N ILE A 329 1.03 2.41 -26.68
CA ILE A 329 2.33 2.47 -27.35
C ILE A 329 3.19 3.56 -26.73
N VAL A 330 2.59 4.71 -26.42
CA VAL A 330 3.26 5.82 -25.74
C VAL A 330 3.71 5.38 -24.34
N VAL A 331 2.83 4.73 -23.59
CA VAL A 331 3.14 4.19 -22.26
C VAL A 331 4.27 3.15 -22.33
N ASP A 332 4.19 2.18 -23.24
CA ASP A 332 5.24 1.18 -23.45
C ASP A 332 6.61 1.81 -23.72
N LYS A 333 6.64 2.87 -24.55
CA LYS A 333 7.88 3.61 -24.81
C LYS A 333 8.40 4.34 -23.59
N PHE A 334 7.54 5.00 -22.82
CA PHE A 334 7.97 5.62 -21.58
C PHE A 334 8.50 4.61 -20.56
N MET A 335 7.88 3.43 -20.47
CA MET A 335 8.36 2.35 -19.59
C MET A 335 9.76 1.88 -19.97
N GLN A 336 10.04 1.72 -21.26
CA GLN A 336 11.37 1.32 -21.77
C GLN A 336 12.46 2.40 -21.57
N THR A 337 12.08 3.65 -21.31
CA THR A 337 13.06 4.74 -21.11
C THR A 337 13.57 4.81 -19.68
N TRP A 338 12.85 4.21 -18.74
CA TRP A 338 13.29 4.09 -17.37
C TRP A 338 14.22 2.89 -17.25
N LYS A 339 15.53 3.15 -17.15
CA LYS A 339 16.53 2.16 -16.73
C LYS A 339 17.02 2.58 -15.34
N PRO A 340 16.82 1.76 -14.31
CA PRO A 340 17.23 2.08 -12.94
C PRO A 340 18.73 2.26 -12.77
#